data_AF-A0A377FB12-F1
#
_entry.id   AF-A0A377FB12-F1
#
_cell.length_a   1.000
_cell.length_b   1.000
_cell.length_c   1.000
_cell.angle_alpha   90.00
_cell.angle_beta   90.00
_cell.angle_gamma   90.00
#
_symmetry.space_group_name_H-M   'P 1'
#
loop_
_entity.id
_entity.type
_entity.pdbx_description
1 polymer ?
#
loop_
_entity_poly.entity_id
_entity_poly.type
_entity_poly.pdbx_seq_one_letter_code
_entity_poly.pdbx_strand_id
1 'polypeptide(L)'
;MKRYLERYPNTQYVDVLLTDLNGCFRGKRIPVASLKKLEKGCYFPASVFAMDILGNVVEEAGLGQEMGEPDRTCVPVLGSLTPSAADPEFIGQMLLTMVDEDGAPFDVEPRNVLNRLWQQLRQRGLFPVVAVELEFYLLDRQRDAEGYLQPPCAPGTDDRNTQSQVYSVDNLNHFADVLNDIDELAQLQLIPADGAVAEASPGQFEINLYHTDNVLEACDDALALKRLVRL
;
A
#
# COMPACT_ATOMS: atom_id res chain seq x y z
N MET A 1 5.08 19.04 -2.87
CA MET A 1 4.75 19.65 -1.55
C MET A 1 3.82 20.85 -1.67
N LYS A 2 4.26 22.01 -2.21
CA LYS A 2 3.43 23.23 -2.29
C LYS A 2 2.05 22.99 -2.93
N ARG A 3 2.01 22.38 -4.12
CA ARG A 3 0.76 22.02 -4.81
C ARG A 3 -0.16 21.11 -3.99
N TYR A 4 0.41 20.18 -3.23
CA TYR A 4 -0.36 19.29 -2.37
C TYR A 4 -1.01 20.08 -1.22
N LEU A 5 -0.25 20.91 -0.50
CA LEU A 5 -0.77 21.71 0.61
C LEU A 5 -1.75 22.81 0.16
N GLU A 6 -1.67 23.26 -1.10
CA GLU A 6 -2.69 24.14 -1.69
C GLU A 6 -4.03 23.41 -1.89
N ARG A 7 -3.99 22.12 -2.26
CA ARG A 7 -5.18 21.28 -2.45
C ARG A 7 -5.72 20.74 -1.12
N TYR A 8 -4.85 20.43 -0.17
CA TYR A 8 -5.17 19.85 1.14
C TYR A 8 -4.61 20.76 2.26
N PRO A 9 -5.22 21.94 2.50
CA PRO A 9 -4.68 22.95 3.41
C PRO A 9 -4.75 22.54 4.89
N ASN A 10 -5.62 21.60 5.25
CA ASN A 10 -5.79 21.12 6.62
C ASN A 10 -4.74 20.07 7.03
N THR A 11 -3.90 19.59 6.10
CA THR A 11 -2.88 18.59 6.43
C THR A 11 -1.92 19.11 7.50
N GLN A 12 -1.81 18.37 8.61
CA GLN A 12 -0.95 18.66 9.75
C GLN A 12 0.30 17.77 9.76
N TYR A 13 0.17 16.55 9.26
CA TYR A 13 1.22 15.53 9.26
C TYR A 13 1.35 14.85 7.90
N VAL A 14 2.53 14.26 7.65
CA VAL A 14 2.75 13.35 6.54
C VAL A 14 3.43 12.09 7.06
N ASP A 15 2.84 10.94 6.78
CA ASP A 15 3.45 9.64 7.02
C ASP A 15 4.41 9.31 5.87
N VAL A 16 5.70 9.20 6.18
CA VAL A 16 6.68 8.74 5.19
C VAL A 16 6.87 7.24 5.32
N LEU A 17 6.77 6.53 4.20
CA LEU A 17 6.56 5.08 4.18
C LEU A 17 7.60 4.37 3.31
N LEU A 18 8.16 3.28 3.82
CA LEU A 18 8.89 2.24 3.10
C LEU A 18 8.02 0.97 3.09
N THR A 19 8.24 0.10 2.12
CA THR A 19 7.60 -1.22 2.07
C THR A 19 8.62 -2.30 2.39
N ASP A 20 8.41 -3.06 3.46
CA ASP A 20 9.28 -4.19 3.81
C ASP A 20 9.08 -5.40 2.88
N LEU A 21 9.86 -6.47 3.09
CA LEU A 21 9.78 -7.70 2.28
C LEU A 21 8.42 -8.41 2.37
N ASN A 22 7.62 -8.14 3.41
CA ASN A 22 6.30 -8.73 3.61
C ASN A 22 5.18 -7.89 2.97
N GLY A 23 5.53 -6.80 2.27
CA GLY A 23 4.55 -5.87 1.74
C GLY A 23 3.83 -5.09 2.84
N CYS A 24 4.49 -4.87 3.98
CA CYS A 24 3.99 -4.05 5.08
C CYS A 24 4.67 -2.67 5.04
N PHE A 25 3.87 -1.63 5.27
CA PHE A 25 4.37 -0.27 5.33
C PHE A 25 5.04 0.03 6.67
N ARG A 26 6.29 0.50 6.63
CA ARG A 26 7.10 0.92 7.77
C ARG A 26 7.45 2.40 7.61
N GLY A 27 7.42 3.19 8.68
CA GLY A 27 7.51 4.63 8.48
C GLY A 27 7.51 5.46 9.75
N LYS A 28 7.45 6.77 9.55
CA LYS A 28 7.31 7.77 10.61
C LYS A 28 6.38 8.89 10.21
N ARG A 29 5.70 9.46 11.20
CA ARG A 29 4.84 10.64 11.03
C ARG A 29 5.65 11.92 11.20
N ILE A 30 5.62 12.78 10.19
CA ILE A 30 6.38 14.04 10.17
C ILE A 30 5.40 15.22 10.17
N PRO A 31 5.51 16.18 11.12
CA PRO A 31 4.73 17.41 11.07
C PRO A 31 5.03 18.21 9.81
N VAL A 32 4.03 18.83 9.19
CA VAL A 32 4.19 19.62 7.95
C VAL A 32 5.28 20.70 8.07
N ALA A 33 5.40 21.32 9.24
CA ALA A 33 6.44 22.31 9.53
C ALA A 33 7.88 21.77 9.35
N SER A 34 8.08 20.46 9.51
CA SER A 34 9.38 19.79 9.37
C SER A 34 9.62 19.20 7.98
N LEU A 35 8.63 19.23 7.08
CA LEU A 35 8.73 18.57 5.77
C LEU A 35 9.81 19.13 4.85
N LYS A 36 10.20 20.40 5.00
CA LYS A 36 11.34 20.95 4.25
C LYS A 36 12.64 20.18 4.51
N LYS A 37 12.80 19.55 5.68
CA LYS A 37 13.97 18.73 5.99
C LYS A 37 13.99 17.43 5.19
N LEU A 38 12.82 16.94 4.77
CA LEU A 38 12.66 15.69 4.00
C LEU A 38 13.24 15.80 2.58
N GLU A 39 13.48 17.02 2.07
CA GLU A 39 14.18 17.22 0.79
C GLU A 39 15.58 16.61 0.79
N LYS A 40 16.22 16.51 1.97
CA LYS A 40 17.52 15.84 2.15
C LYS A 40 17.40 14.34 2.43
N GLY A 41 16.18 13.80 2.34
CA GLY A 41 15.85 12.48 2.82
C GLY A 41 15.72 12.42 4.35
N CYS A 42 15.56 11.21 4.85
CA CYS A 42 15.55 10.92 6.28
C CYS A 42 16.10 9.51 6.53
N TYR A 43 16.50 9.22 7.76
CA TYR A 43 17.16 7.95 8.06
C TYR A 43 16.18 6.86 8.49
N PHE A 44 16.48 5.63 8.08
CA PHE A 44 15.91 4.39 8.58
C PHE A 44 17.00 3.31 8.65
N PRO A 45 16.92 2.36 9.58
CA PRO A 45 17.85 1.25 9.63
C PRO A 45 17.59 0.28 8.47
N ALA A 46 18.65 -0.33 7.93
CA ALA A 46 18.53 -1.35 6.89
C ALA A 46 17.70 -2.57 7.34
N SER A 47 17.60 -2.81 8.66
CA SER A 47 16.82 -3.90 9.26
C SER A 47 15.33 -3.85 8.92
N VAL A 48 14.79 -2.73 8.40
CA VAL A 48 13.45 -2.66 7.80
C VAL A 48 13.22 -3.76 6.76
N PHE A 49 14.25 -4.15 6.02
CA PHE A 49 14.18 -5.20 4.99
C PHE A 49 14.57 -6.59 5.50
N ALA A 50 14.74 -6.75 6.81
CA ALA A 50 15.03 -8.01 7.47
C ALA A 50 14.02 -8.32 8.57
N MET A 51 12.76 -7.93 8.38
CA MET A 51 11.69 -8.18 9.36
C MET A 51 10.84 -9.39 8.98
N ASP A 52 10.40 -10.13 10.00
CA ASP A 52 9.29 -11.08 9.85
C ASP A 52 7.94 -10.35 9.72
N ILE A 53 6.86 -11.12 9.50
CA ILE A 53 5.51 -10.56 9.33
C ILE A 53 5.01 -9.82 10.58
N LEU A 54 5.55 -10.14 11.77
CA LEU A 54 5.20 -9.51 13.04
C LEU A 54 6.02 -8.23 13.29
N GLY A 55 7.05 -7.98 12.48
CA GLY A 55 7.94 -6.83 12.59
C GLY A 55 9.18 -7.08 13.45
N ASN A 56 9.50 -8.34 13.78
CA ASN A 56 10.76 -8.67 14.46
C ASN A 56 11.90 -8.75 13.45
N VAL A 57 13.06 -8.20 13.80
CA VAL A 57 14.26 -8.33 12.97
C VAL A 57 14.76 -9.78 13.00
N VAL A 58 15.00 -10.33 11.82
CA VAL A 58 15.57 -11.65 11.57
C VAL A 58 17.08 -11.47 11.41
N GLU A 59 17.83 -11.74 12.46
CA GLU A 59 19.28 -11.50 12.50
C GLU A 59 20.02 -12.31 11.43
N GLU A 60 19.57 -13.53 11.13
CA GLU A 60 20.16 -14.41 10.10
C GLU A 60 20.06 -13.84 8.68
N ALA A 61 19.22 -12.84 8.45
CA ALA A 61 19.16 -12.12 7.18
C ALA A 61 20.37 -11.19 6.96
N GLY A 62 21.23 -11.01 7.98
CA GLY A 62 22.49 -10.28 7.86
C GLY A 62 22.32 -8.76 7.78
N LEU A 63 21.20 -8.22 8.24
CA LEU A 63 20.92 -6.76 8.29
C LEU A 63 20.48 -6.29 9.69
N GLY A 64 20.61 -7.16 10.70
CA GLY A 64 20.15 -6.90 12.06
C GLY A 64 21.17 -6.24 12.99
N GLN A 65 20.84 -6.22 14.28
CA GLN A 65 21.57 -5.48 15.33
C GLN A 65 23.01 -5.96 15.52
N GLU A 66 23.30 -7.23 15.22
CA GLU A 66 24.65 -7.77 15.35
C GLU A 66 25.68 -7.07 14.44
N MET A 67 25.23 -6.38 13.40
CA MET A 67 26.08 -5.56 12.52
C MET A 67 26.06 -4.06 12.84
N GLY A 68 25.42 -3.64 13.93
CA GLY A 68 25.40 -2.25 14.40
C GLY A 68 24.37 -1.34 13.72
N GLU A 69 23.38 -1.90 13.01
CA GLU A 69 22.26 -1.19 12.35
C GLU A 69 22.63 0.19 11.75
N PRO A 70 23.42 0.23 10.66
CA PRO A 70 23.74 1.49 10.03
C PRO A 70 22.47 2.12 9.45
N ASP A 71 22.14 3.31 9.94
CA ASP A 71 21.10 4.15 9.37
C ASP A 71 21.43 4.50 7.92
N ARG A 72 20.50 4.21 7.01
CA ARG A 72 20.60 4.52 5.60
C ARG A 72 19.71 5.69 5.24
N THR A 73 20.11 6.43 4.20
CA THR A 73 19.33 7.58 3.73
C THR A 73 18.16 7.07 2.89
N CYS A 74 16.96 7.54 3.23
CA CYS A 74 15.74 7.27 2.49
C CYS A 74 15.20 8.57 1.91
N VAL A 75 15.01 8.59 0.59
CA VAL A 75 14.62 9.78 -0.17
C VAL A 75 13.18 9.64 -0.67
N PRO A 76 12.44 10.76 -0.81
CA PRO A 76 11.09 10.75 -1.38
C PRO A 76 11.02 10.13 -2.78
N VAL A 77 10.05 9.23 -2.99
CA VAL A 77 9.60 8.86 -4.34
C VAL A 77 8.77 10.01 -4.88
N LEU A 78 9.28 10.69 -5.91
CA LEU A 78 8.61 11.84 -6.50
C LEU A 78 7.25 11.43 -7.08
N GLY A 79 6.22 12.27 -6.84
CA GLY A 79 4.86 12.01 -7.28
C GLY A 79 3.99 11.25 -6.27
N SER A 80 4.58 10.56 -5.29
CA SER A 80 3.86 9.70 -4.34
C SER A 80 3.14 10.40 -3.18
N LEU A 81 3.13 11.74 -3.13
CA LEU A 81 2.51 12.47 -2.03
C LEU A 81 0.99 12.59 -2.23
N THR A 82 0.24 11.90 -1.39
CA THR A 82 -1.23 11.82 -1.45
C THR A 82 -1.84 11.91 -0.05
N PRO A 83 -3.15 12.13 0.10
CA PRO A 83 -3.83 12.00 1.39
C PRO A 83 -3.73 10.57 1.93
N SER A 84 -3.62 10.43 3.25
CA SER A 84 -3.63 9.12 3.90
C SER A 84 -5.06 8.61 4.03
N ALA A 85 -5.30 7.33 3.71
CA ALA A 85 -6.62 6.71 3.88
C ALA A 85 -7.11 6.71 5.34
N ALA A 86 -6.19 6.74 6.32
CA ALA A 86 -6.57 6.73 7.73
C ALA A 86 -7.18 8.07 8.21
N ASP A 87 -6.76 9.19 7.61
CA ASP A 87 -7.28 10.53 7.91
C ASP A 87 -6.89 11.46 6.74
N PRO A 88 -7.69 11.48 5.66
CA PRO A 88 -7.34 12.21 4.45
C PRO A 88 -7.42 13.74 4.61
N GLU A 89 -8.04 14.24 5.68
CA GLU A 89 -8.12 15.67 5.95
C GLU A 89 -6.84 16.20 6.59
N PHE A 90 -6.34 15.51 7.63
CA PHE A 90 -5.24 16.00 8.45
C PHE A 90 -3.90 15.31 8.17
N ILE A 91 -3.88 14.21 7.42
CA ILE A 91 -2.68 13.38 7.24
C ILE A 91 -2.44 13.09 5.76
N GLY A 92 -1.27 13.47 5.26
CA GLY A 92 -0.74 12.99 3.98
C GLY A 92 0.12 11.74 4.15
N GLN A 93 0.47 11.10 3.05
CA GLN A 93 1.43 10.01 2.99
C GLN A 93 2.37 10.18 1.80
N MET A 94 3.59 9.64 1.90
CA MET A 94 4.60 9.71 0.86
C MET A 94 5.49 8.47 0.90
N LEU A 95 5.70 7.85 -0.25
CA LEU A 95 6.64 6.74 -0.37
C LEU A 95 8.08 7.27 -0.32
N LEU A 96 8.94 6.49 0.31
CA LEU A 96 10.39 6.65 0.31
C LEU A 96 11.03 5.48 -0.43
N THR A 97 12.27 5.68 -0.85
CA THR A 97 13.17 4.63 -1.31
C THR A 97 14.53 4.82 -0.63
N MET A 98 15.18 3.72 -0.27
CA MET A 98 16.45 3.67 0.42
C MET A 98 17.60 3.66 -0.58
N VAL A 99 18.65 4.41 -0.27
CA VAL A 99 19.88 4.48 -1.04
C VAL A 99 21.10 4.21 -0.17
N ASP A 100 22.15 3.69 -0.77
CA ASP A 100 23.48 3.55 -0.18
C ASP A 100 24.17 4.92 -0.02
N GLU A 101 25.32 4.95 0.64
CA GLU A 101 26.08 6.17 0.93
C GLU A 101 26.54 6.92 -0.32
N ASP A 102 26.76 6.20 -1.41
CA ASP A 102 27.12 6.74 -2.73
C ASP A 102 25.89 7.20 -3.54
N GLY A 103 24.68 7.02 -2.99
CA GLY A 103 23.41 7.32 -3.64
C GLY A 103 22.89 6.22 -4.56
N ALA A 104 23.55 5.06 -4.64
CA ALA A 104 23.05 3.93 -5.39
C ALA A 104 21.77 3.36 -4.75
N PRO A 105 20.83 2.78 -5.53
CA PRO A 105 19.65 2.12 -4.98
C PRO A 105 20.05 0.97 -4.05
N PHE A 106 19.50 0.94 -2.83
CA PHE A 106 19.79 -0.12 -1.88
C PHE A 106 19.29 -1.47 -2.40
N ASP A 107 20.15 -2.48 -2.39
CA ASP A 107 20.02 -3.67 -3.23
C ASP A 107 19.04 -4.74 -2.73
N VAL A 108 18.59 -4.61 -1.48
CA VAL A 108 17.60 -5.49 -0.84
C VAL A 108 16.19 -4.89 -0.76
N GLU A 109 16.03 -3.59 -1.04
CA GLU A 109 14.70 -2.96 -1.07
C GLU A 109 13.88 -3.55 -2.24
N PRO A 110 12.67 -4.09 -2.01
CA PRO A 110 11.83 -4.69 -3.07
C PRO A 110 11.65 -3.80 -4.29
N ARG A 111 11.40 -2.51 -4.07
CA ARG A 111 11.19 -1.52 -5.12
C ARG A 111 12.45 -1.32 -5.98
N ASN A 112 13.63 -1.29 -5.38
CA ASN A 112 14.90 -1.18 -6.10
C ASN A 112 15.27 -2.45 -6.84
N VAL A 113 15.01 -3.62 -6.24
CA VAL A 113 15.18 -4.92 -6.89
C VAL A 113 14.30 -4.99 -8.15
N LEU A 114 13.02 -4.61 -8.03
CA LEU A 114 12.09 -4.56 -9.15
C LEU A 114 12.55 -3.57 -10.23
N ASN A 115 12.98 -2.36 -9.84
CA ASN A 115 13.48 -1.36 -10.78
C ASN A 115 14.67 -1.91 -11.57
N ARG A 116 15.63 -2.56 -10.90
CA ARG A 116 16.80 -3.17 -11.56
C ARG A 116 16.39 -4.20 -12.60
N LEU A 117 15.46 -5.10 -12.29
CA LEU A 117 14.94 -6.10 -13.23
C LEU A 117 14.20 -5.45 -14.40
N TRP A 118 13.38 -4.43 -14.12
CA TRP A 118 12.66 -3.69 -15.13
C TRP A 118 13.61 -2.97 -16.11
N GLN A 119 14.67 -2.32 -15.62
CA GLN A 119 15.69 -1.72 -16.48
C GLN A 119 16.43 -2.76 -17.33
N GLN A 120 16.74 -3.95 -16.78
CA GLN A 120 17.38 -5.03 -17.53
C GLN A 120 16.50 -5.53 -18.70
N LEU A 121 15.18 -5.61 -18.50
CA LEU A 121 14.25 -5.95 -19.58
C LEU A 121 14.27 -4.87 -20.68
N ARG A 122 14.19 -3.59 -20.28
CA ARG A 122 14.21 -2.46 -21.23
C ARG A 122 15.51 -2.41 -22.04
N GLN A 123 16.65 -2.69 -21.42
CA GLN A 123 17.95 -2.78 -22.10
C GLN A 123 18.00 -3.88 -23.16
N ARG A 124 17.17 -4.93 -23.02
CA ARG A 124 17.01 -6.00 -24.00
C ARG A 124 15.93 -5.70 -25.07
N GLY A 125 15.35 -4.50 -25.05
CA GLY A 125 14.24 -4.13 -25.94
C GLY A 125 12.90 -4.75 -25.54
N LEU A 126 12.75 -5.21 -24.30
CA LEU A 126 11.50 -5.76 -23.76
C LEU A 126 10.81 -4.71 -22.88
N PHE A 127 9.55 -4.41 -23.17
CA PHE A 127 8.77 -3.39 -22.50
C PHE A 127 7.53 -4.02 -21.84
N PRO A 128 7.66 -4.53 -20.60
CA PRO A 128 6.54 -5.15 -19.92
C PRO A 128 5.42 -4.13 -19.66
N VAL A 129 4.18 -4.59 -19.77
CA VAL A 129 2.97 -3.91 -19.35
C VAL A 129 2.32 -4.80 -18.31
N VAL A 130 1.98 -4.23 -17.15
CA VAL A 130 1.49 -4.97 -15.99
C VAL A 130 0.13 -4.46 -15.56
N ALA A 131 -0.72 -5.37 -15.11
CA ALA A 131 -2.00 -5.10 -14.46
C ALA A 131 -2.03 -5.90 -13.15
N VAL A 132 -2.65 -5.35 -12.12
CA VAL A 132 -2.83 -6.04 -10.84
C VAL A 132 -4.31 -6.05 -10.50
N GLU A 133 -4.83 -7.24 -10.25
CA GLU A 133 -6.19 -7.49 -9.81
C GLU A 133 -6.10 -7.85 -8.32
N LEU A 134 -6.75 -7.07 -7.46
CA LEU A 134 -6.68 -7.27 -6.02
C LEU A 134 -8.01 -7.85 -5.52
N GLU A 135 -8.03 -9.17 -5.34
CA GLU A 135 -9.09 -9.83 -4.60
C GLU A 135 -8.89 -9.66 -3.09
N PHE A 136 -10.00 -9.43 -2.38
CA PHE A 136 -10.03 -9.33 -0.93
C PHE A 136 -11.34 -9.87 -0.35
N TYR A 137 -11.31 -10.11 0.95
CA TYR A 137 -12.48 -10.58 1.70
C TYR A 137 -12.88 -9.50 2.70
N LEU A 138 -14.16 -9.13 2.70
CA LEU A 138 -14.79 -8.57 3.87
C LEU A 138 -15.09 -9.73 4.82
N LEU A 139 -14.83 -9.54 6.11
CA LEU A 139 -14.97 -10.57 7.12
C LEU A 139 -15.77 -10.05 8.32
N ASP A 140 -16.56 -10.91 8.93
CA ASP A 140 -17.16 -10.61 10.22
C ASP A 140 -16.06 -10.54 11.29
N ARG A 141 -16.18 -9.55 12.18
CA ARG A 141 -15.31 -9.42 13.34
C ARG A 141 -15.56 -10.55 14.33
N GLN A 142 -16.80 -11.03 14.41
CA GLN A 142 -17.16 -12.20 15.21
C GLN A 142 -16.72 -13.47 14.48
N ARG A 143 -16.11 -14.40 15.23
CA ARG A 143 -15.87 -15.76 14.74
C ARG A 143 -17.16 -16.56 14.77
N ASP A 144 -17.22 -17.63 13.97
CA ASP A 144 -18.33 -18.57 14.07
C ASP A 144 -18.29 -19.37 15.38
N ALA A 145 -19.24 -20.29 15.56
CA ALA A 145 -19.35 -21.09 16.78
C ALA A 145 -18.13 -21.99 17.02
N GLU A 146 -17.42 -22.34 15.95
CA GLU A 146 -16.22 -23.18 15.94
C GLU A 146 -14.92 -22.35 16.04
N GLY A 147 -15.01 -21.02 15.98
CA GLY A 147 -13.88 -20.10 16.10
C GLY A 147 -13.20 -19.73 14.78
N TYR A 148 -13.78 -20.08 13.62
CA TYR A 148 -13.26 -19.75 12.30
C TYR A 148 -13.73 -18.38 11.79
N LEU A 149 -13.05 -17.91 10.72
CA LEU A 149 -13.45 -16.72 9.97
C LEU A 149 -14.76 -16.98 9.24
N GLN A 150 -15.65 -15.99 9.21
CA GLN A 150 -16.91 -16.06 8.49
C GLN A 150 -17.15 -14.78 7.65
N PRO A 151 -17.83 -14.89 6.50
CA PRO A 151 -18.25 -13.74 5.70
C PRO A 151 -19.11 -12.78 6.52
N PRO A 152 -19.18 -11.46 6.25
CA PRO A 152 -20.04 -10.54 6.98
C PRO A 152 -21.53 -10.79 6.73
N CYS A 153 -22.39 -10.32 7.64
CA CYS A 153 -23.82 -10.19 7.36
C CYS A 153 -24.03 -9.06 6.34
N ALA A 154 -25.10 -9.14 5.55
CA ALA A 154 -25.50 -8.02 4.72
C ALA A 154 -25.78 -6.79 5.61
N PRO A 155 -25.22 -5.61 5.31
CA PRO A 155 -25.39 -4.42 6.14
C PRO A 155 -26.85 -4.12 6.49
N GLY A 156 -27.11 -3.88 7.77
CA GLY A 156 -28.45 -3.63 8.30
C GLY A 156 -29.31 -4.88 8.53
N THR A 157 -28.75 -6.09 8.36
CA THR A 157 -29.44 -7.36 8.58
C THR A 157 -28.61 -8.32 9.42
N ASP A 158 -29.25 -9.38 9.94
CA ASP A 158 -28.59 -10.55 10.51
C ASP A 158 -28.36 -11.66 9.47
N ASP A 159 -28.69 -11.40 8.20
CA ASP A 159 -28.61 -12.38 7.12
C ASP A 159 -27.18 -12.46 6.59
N ARG A 160 -26.62 -13.69 6.63
CA ARG A 160 -25.28 -13.97 6.14
C ARG A 160 -25.35 -14.75 4.83
N ASN A 161 -24.72 -14.22 3.79
CA ASN A 161 -24.61 -14.96 2.55
C ASN A 161 -23.54 -16.05 2.70
N THR A 162 -23.93 -17.29 2.41
CA THR A 162 -23.06 -18.48 2.48
C THR A 162 -22.84 -19.12 1.11
N GLN A 163 -23.48 -18.60 0.08
CA GLN A 163 -23.44 -19.13 -1.29
C GLN A 163 -22.59 -18.23 -2.18
N SER A 164 -22.04 -18.82 -3.25
CA SER A 164 -21.37 -18.06 -4.30
C SER A 164 -22.35 -17.10 -4.98
N GLN A 165 -21.93 -15.87 -5.23
CA GLN A 165 -22.70 -14.82 -5.91
C GLN A 165 -21.81 -14.04 -6.89
N VAL A 166 -20.99 -14.74 -7.67
CA VAL A 166 -20.11 -14.12 -8.68
C VAL A 166 -20.92 -13.16 -9.56
N TYR A 167 -20.39 -11.96 -9.79
CA TYR A 167 -21.01 -10.91 -10.60
C TYR A 167 -22.38 -10.42 -10.12
N SER A 168 -22.78 -10.73 -8.88
CA SER A 168 -24.04 -10.26 -8.33
C SER A 168 -23.98 -8.77 -8.00
N VAL A 169 -24.66 -7.96 -8.81
CA VAL A 169 -24.83 -6.51 -8.56
C VAL A 169 -25.64 -6.27 -7.28
N ASP A 170 -26.57 -7.15 -6.94
CA ASP A 170 -27.30 -7.08 -5.66
C ASP A 170 -26.35 -7.27 -4.47
N ASN A 171 -25.36 -8.16 -4.60
CA ASN A 171 -24.33 -8.31 -3.58
C ASN A 171 -23.45 -7.06 -3.47
N LEU A 172 -23.09 -6.43 -4.59
CA LEU A 172 -22.39 -5.13 -4.57
C LEU A 172 -23.23 -4.05 -3.88
N ASN A 173 -24.55 -4.01 -4.13
CA ASN A 173 -25.46 -3.05 -3.49
C ASN A 173 -25.51 -3.20 -1.97
N HIS A 174 -25.46 -4.44 -1.44
CA HIS A 174 -25.41 -4.65 0.00
C HIS A 174 -24.17 -4.03 0.63
N PHE A 175 -23.02 -4.08 -0.04
CA PHE A 175 -21.75 -3.54 0.45
C PHE A 175 -21.36 -2.21 -0.21
N ALA A 176 -22.34 -1.49 -0.76
CA ALA A 176 -22.07 -0.27 -1.53
C ALA A 176 -21.35 0.80 -0.70
N ASP A 177 -21.70 0.98 0.58
CA ASP A 177 -21.10 2.01 1.42
C ASP A 177 -19.58 1.83 1.53
N VAL A 178 -19.11 0.62 1.86
CA VAL A 178 -17.66 0.35 1.97
C VAL A 178 -16.96 0.39 0.61
N LEU A 179 -17.62 -0.05 -0.46
CA LEU A 179 -17.05 0.00 -1.81
C LEU A 179 -16.93 1.44 -2.31
N ASN A 180 -17.90 2.30 -1.99
CA ASN A 180 -17.86 3.73 -2.31
C ASN A 180 -16.77 4.43 -1.51
N ASP A 181 -16.64 4.15 -0.20
CA ASP A 181 -15.55 4.70 0.62
C ASP A 181 -14.17 4.31 0.05
N ILE A 182 -14.02 3.07 -0.42
CA ILE A 182 -12.80 2.60 -1.07
C ILE A 182 -12.53 3.39 -2.37
N ASP A 183 -13.54 3.57 -3.23
CA ASP A 183 -13.42 4.34 -4.47
C ASP A 183 -13.04 5.81 -4.21
N GLU A 184 -13.74 6.47 -3.29
CA GLU A 184 -13.47 7.87 -2.94
C GLU A 184 -12.03 8.06 -2.42
N LEU A 185 -11.58 7.17 -1.53
CA LEU A 185 -10.22 7.20 -1.00
C LEU A 185 -9.17 6.85 -2.07
N ALA A 186 -9.48 5.93 -3.00
CA ALA A 186 -8.60 5.56 -4.09
C ALA A 186 -8.39 6.75 -5.03
N GLN A 187 -9.47 7.47 -5.37
CA GLN A 187 -9.40 8.71 -6.16
C GLN A 187 -8.58 9.80 -5.47
N LEU A 188 -8.73 9.96 -4.15
CA LEU A 188 -7.90 10.90 -3.38
C LEU A 188 -6.41 10.52 -3.43
N GLN A 189 -6.11 9.23 -3.44
CA GLN A 189 -4.75 8.70 -3.56
C GLN A 189 -4.23 8.57 -5.00
N LEU A 190 -5.04 8.94 -5.99
CA LEU A 190 -4.71 8.81 -7.42
C LEU A 190 -4.45 7.35 -7.83
N ILE A 191 -4.99 6.38 -7.10
CA ILE A 191 -4.92 4.96 -7.44
C ILE A 191 -5.83 4.74 -8.66
N PRO A 192 -5.34 4.11 -9.75
CA PRO A 192 -6.11 3.90 -10.96
C PRO A 192 -7.07 2.70 -10.82
N ALA A 193 -7.88 2.70 -9.77
CA ALA A 193 -8.91 1.70 -9.53
C ALA A 193 -10.04 1.83 -10.57
N ASP A 194 -10.45 0.69 -11.11
CA ASP A 194 -11.63 0.54 -11.96
C ASP A 194 -12.79 -0.04 -11.12
N GLY A 195 -13.79 -0.64 -11.77
CA GLY A 195 -14.96 -1.20 -11.11
C GLY A 195 -14.65 -2.32 -10.10
N ALA A 196 -15.45 -2.36 -9.03
CA ALA A 196 -15.49 -3.45 -8.08
C ALA A 196 -16.35 -4.62 -8.60
N VAL A 197 -15.93 -5.85 -8.33
CA VAL A 197 -16.62 -7.08 -8.73
C VAL A 197 -16.88 -7.94 -7.49
N ALA A 198 -18.07 -8.56 -7.43
CA ALA A 198 -18.36 -9.61 -6.45
C ALA A 198 -17.83 -10.95 -6.97
N GLU A 199 -17.03 -11.63 -6.16
CA GLU A 199 -16.28 -12.81 -6.58
C GLU A 199 -16.92 -14.14 -6.17
N ALA A 200 -16.24 -15.24 -6.50
CA ALA A 200 -16.77 -16.60 -6.33
C ALA A 200 -17.04 -17.03 -4.89
N SER A 201 -16.36 -16.46 -3.90
CA SER A 201 -16.56 -16.82 -2.50
C SER A 201 -17.43 -15.80 -1.77
N PRO A 202 -18.21 -16.22 -0.75
CA PRO A 202 -19.02 -15.28 0.01
C PRO A 202 -18.15 -14.22 0.71
N GLY A 203 -18.54 -12.94 0.57
CA GLY A 203 -17.78 -11.81 1.11
C GLY A 203 -16.49 -11.50 0.35
N GLN A 204 -16.23 -12.15 -0.78
CA GLN A 204 -15.08 -11.89 -1.64
C GLN A 204 -15.44 -10.83 -2.69
N PHE A 205 -14.52 -9.88 -2.87
CA PHE A 205 -14.61 -8.82 -3.85
C PHE A 205 -13.27 -8.65 -4.55
N GLU A 206 -13.31 -8.04 -5.72
CA GLU A 206 -12.12 -7.69 -6.49
C GLU A 206 -12.19 -6.22 -6.88
N ILE A 207 -11.04 -5.55 -6.84
CA ILE A 207 -10.85 -4.24 -7.48
C ILE A 207 -9.71 -4.36 -8.50
N ASN A 208 -10.00 -3.98 -9.73
CA ASN A 208 -9.05 -3.95 -10.83
C ASN A 208 -8.27 -2.64 -10.86
N LEU A 209 -6.98 -2.70 -11.20
CA LEU A 209 -6.17 -1.53 -11.51
C LEU A 209 -5.90 -1.44 -13.01
N TYR A 210 -5.92 -0.24 -13.57
CA TYR A 210 -5.53 -0.07 -14.97
C TYR A 210 -4.10 -0.57 -15.22
N HIS A 211 -3.92 -1.21 -16.37
CA HIS A 211 -2.60 -1.64 -16.79
C HIS A 211 -1.71 -0.45 -17.12
N THR A 212 -0.40 -0.58 -16.86
CA THR A 212 0.59 0.45 -17.16
C THR A 212 1.92 -0.16 -17.57
N ASP A 213 2.69 0.58 -18.37
CA ASP A 213 4.09 0.26 -18.68
C ASP A 213 5.06 0.75 -17.59
N ASN A 214 4.59 1.55 -16.63
CA ASN A 214 5.33 1.94 -15.44
C ASN A 214 5.18 0.87 -14.34
N VAL A 215 6.01 -0.16 -14.41
CA VAL A 215 5.95 -1.33 -13.52
C VAL A 215 6.09 -0.97 -12.04
N LEU A 216 6.87 0.07 -11.70
CA LEU A 216 7.01 0.49 -10.30
C LEU A 216 5.73 1.10 -9.76
N GLU A 217 5.10 1.97 -10.55
CA GLU A 217 3.84 2.62 -10.17
C GLU A 217 2.71 1.60 -10.00
N ALA A 218 2.61 0.60 -10.90
CA ALA A 218 1.64 -0.48 -10.75
C ALA A 218 1.76 -1.22 -9.41
N CYS A 219 2.99 -1.48 -8.95
CA CYS A 219 3.22 -2.13 -7.65
C CYS A 219 2.99 -1.18 -6.47
N ASP A 220 3.38 0.09 -6.61
CA ASP A 220 3.13 1.13 -5.61
C ASP A 220 1.60 1.30 -5.40
N ASP A 221 0.81 1.33 -6.48
CA ASP A 221 -0.66 1.42 -6.48
C ASP A 221 -1.32 0.19 -5.87
N ALA A 222 -0.86 -1.02 -6.23
CA ALA A 222 -1.38 -2.27 -5.66
C ALA A 222 -1.18 -2.35 -4.14
N LEU A 223 -0.01 -1.91 -3.65
CA LEU A 223 0.28 -1.86 -2.22
C LEU A 223 -0.55 -0.78 -1.52
N ALA A 224 -0.72 0.39 -2.15
CA ALA A 224 -1.56 1.46 -1.63
C ALA A 224 -3.02 1.01 -1.50
N LEU A 225 -3.58 0.35 -2.53
CA LEU A 225 -4.92 -0.22 -2.51
C LEU A 225 -5.06 -1.27 -1.40
N LYS A 226 -4.11 -2.20 -1.27
CA LYS A 226 -4.09 -3.20 -0.18
C LYS A 226 -4.11 -2.54 1.20
N ARG A 227 -3.41 -1.42 1.39
CA ARG A 227 -3.42 -0.68 2.66
C ARG A 227 -4.75 0.03 2.88
N LEU A 228 -5.29 0.66 1.85
CA LEU A 228 -6.54 1.40 1.88
C LEU A 228 -7.72 0.49 2.23
N VAL A 229 -7.87 -0.65 1.56
CA VAL A 229 -8.96 -1.62 1.78
C VAL A 229 -9.00 -2.18 3.21
N ARG A 230 -7.88 -2.10 3.95
CA ARG A 230 -7.77 -2.60 5.32
C ARG A 230 -8.09 -1.55 6.40
N LEU A 231 -8.13 -0.27 6.05
CA LEU A 231 -8.37 0.83 6.99
C LEU A 231 -9.87 1.10 7.13
#